data_AF-A0ABD1LYG1-F1
#
_entry.id   AF-A0ABD1LYG1-F1
#
_cell.length_a   1.000
_cell.length_b   1.000
_cell.length_c   1.000
_cell.angle_alpha   90.00
_cell.angle_beta   90.00
_cell.angle_gamma   90.00
#
_symmetry.space_group_name_H-M   'P 1'
#
loop_
_entity.id
_entity.type
_entity.pdbx_description
1 polymer ?
#
loop_
_entity_poly.entity_id
_entity_poly.type
_entity_poly.pdbx_seq_one_letter_code
_entity_poly.pdbx_strand_id
1 'polypeptide(L)'
;MTEARWLNKNYKPTVEEYLHTSTITGGYSFLAITSYIGMGNIATENIFKWATNEPKILKAGSVIYRLIDDIMSNEFEQKRKHVSSFLECYMNQYGESREAAIHECRKRIANGWKDINEECLMPINVPMPFLKCAFNLACFLDVFYKEKDNFTHSGGLMKKSIQTILIDPVPI
;
A
#
# COMPACT_ATOMS: atom_id res chain seq x y z
N MET A 1 -15.03 -8.14 4.52
CA MET A 1 -15.84 -9.39 4.59
C MET A 1 -15.45 -10.41 3.52
N THR A 2 -15.12 -9.99 2.30
CA THR A 2 -14.76 -10.89 1.18
C THR A 2 -13.57 -11.80 1.48
N GLU A 3 -12.44 -11.25 1.95
CA GLU A 3 -11.24 -12.04 2.28
C GLU A 3 -11.51 -13.12 3.36
N ALA A 4 -12.27 -12.78 4.39
CA ALA A 4 -12.67 -13.75 5.41
C ALA A 4 -13.53 -14.89 4.84
N ARG A 5 -14.42 -14.59 3.88
CA ARG A 5 -15.18 -15.62 3.16
C ARG A 5 -14.26 -16.49 2.31
N TRP A 6 -13.27 -15.90 1.64
CA TRP A 6 -12.30 -16.67 0.84
C TRP A 6 -11.51 -17.63 1.73
N LEU A 7 -11.00 -17.14 2.85
CA LEU A 7 -10.29 -17.96 3.84
C LEU A 7 -11.15 -19.13 4.35
N ASN A 8 -12.39 -18.84 4.77
CA ASN A 8 -13.28 -19.86 5.34
C ASN A 8 -13.74 -20.91 4.32
N LYS A 9 -13.87 -20.53 3.05
CA LYS A 9 -14.27 -21.44 1.96
C LYS A 9 -13.09 -22.06 1.22
N ASN A 10 -11.85 -21.76 1.65
CA ASN A 10 -10.63 -22.12 0.92
C ASN A 10 -10.69 -21.72 -0.57
N TYR A 11 -11.32 -20.59 -0.86
CA TYR A 11 -11.44 -20.07 -2.22
C TYR A 11 -10.17 -19.33 -2.58
N LYS A 12 -9.64 -19.64 -3.76
CA LYS A 12 -8.45 -19.01 -4.34
C LYS A 12 -8.90 -18.07 -5.45
N PRO A 13 -8.90 -16.74 -5.23
CA PRO A 13 -9.31 -15.80 -6.25
C PRO A 13 -8.29 -15.72 -7.37
N THR A 14 -8.71 -15.15 -8.51
CA THR A 14 -7.77 -14.69 -9.54
C THR A 14 -6.97 -13.49 -9.02
N VAL A 15 -5.82 -13.18 -9.64
CA VAL A 15 -4.98 -12.04 -9.31
C VAL A 15 -5.76 -10.72 -9.35
N GLU A 16 -6.58 -10.53 -10.38
CA GLU A 16 -7.35 -9.28 -10.53
C GLU A 16 -8.52 -9.20 -9.55
N GLU A 17 -9.20 -10.32 -9.27
CA GLU A 17 -10.23 -10.38 -8.23
C GLU A 17 -9.65 -10.11 -6.82
N TYR A 18 -8.48 -10.70 -6.55
CA TYR A 18 -7.73 -10.47 -5.33
C TYR A 18 -7.40 -8.98 -5.18
N LEU A 19 -6.73 -8.38 -6.17
CA LEU A 19 -6.30 -6.98 -6.12
C LEU A 19 -7.47 -6.02 -5.97
N HIS A 20 -8.59 -6.28 -6.66
CA HIS A 20 -9.80 -5.45 -6.53
C HIS A 20 -10.29 -5.38 -5.07
N THR A 21 -10.23 -6.50 -4.35
CA THR A 21 -10.61 -6.54 -2.93
C THR A 21 -9.50 -6.04 -2.02
N SER A 22 -8.27 -6.50 -2.23
CA SER A 22 -7.17 -6.35 -1.28
C SER A 22 -6.57 -4.94 -1.25
N THR A 23 -6.69 -4.20 -2.35
CA THR A 23 -6.34 -2.76 -2.39
C THR A 23 -7.29 -1.91 -1.55
N ILE A 24 -8.56 -2.33 -1.41
CA ILE A 24 -9.54 -1.69 -0.51
C ILE A 24 -9.23 -2.05 0.94
N THR A 25 -9.04 -3.34 1.24
CA THR A 25 -8.76 -3.82 2.62
C THR A 25 -7.41 -3.34 3.14
N GLY A 26 -6.47 -3.02 2.24
CA GLY A 26 -5.20 -2.41 2.60
C GLY A 26 -5.36 -1.01 3.21
N GLY A 27 -6.47 -0.31 2.95
CA GLY A 27 -6.79 0.94 3.64
C GLY A 27 -5.92 2.13 3.27
N TYR A 28 -5.05 2.03 2.24
CA TYR A 28 -4.22 3.13 1.78
C TYR A 28 -5.04 4.37 1.39
N SER A 29 -5.99 4.19 0.47
CA SER A 29 -6.86 5.29 0.01
C SER A 29 -7.69 5.85 1.17
N PHE A 30 -8.17 4.98 2.07
CA PHE A 30 -8.88 5.40 3.27
C PHE A 30 -8.01 6.31 4.15
N LEU A 31 -6.79 5.89 4.49
CA LEU A 31 -5.86 6.67 5.32
C LEU A 31 -5.48 8.00 4.66
N ALA A 32 -5.20 8.00 3.35
CA ALA A 32 -4.90 9.23 2.62
C ALA A 32 -6.08 10.21 2.66
N ILE A 33 -7.29 9.74 2.36
CA ILE A 33 -8.51 10.58 2.35
C ILE A 33 -8.82 11.11 3.75
N THR A 34 -8.72 10.27 4.79
CA THR A 34 -8.92 10.71 6.18
C THR A 34 -7.90 11.77 6.59
N SER A 35 -6.64 11.65 6.12
CA SER A 35 -5.59 12.65 6.41
C SER A 35 -5.92 14.02 5.82
N TYR A 36 -6.67 14.09 4.71
CA TYR A 36 -7.07 15.35 4.09
C TYR A 36 -7.98 16.21 4.97
N ILE A 37 -8.72 15.60 5.91
CA ILE A 37 -9.61 16.32 6.85
C ILE A 37 -8.81 17.32 7.69
N GLY A 38 -7.57 16.99 8.06
CA GLY A 38 -6.69 17.84 8.85
C GLY A 38 -6.04 19.00 8.09
N MET A 39 -6.30 19.15 6.79
CA MET A 39 -5.58 20.11 5.94
C MET A 39 -6.23 21.51 5.89
N GLY A 40 -7.20 21.78 6.76
CA GLY A 40 -7.81 23.11 6.92
C GLY A 40 -8.64 23.55 5.70
N ASN A 41 -8.65 24.84 5.41
CA ASN A 41 -9.57 25.44 4.43
C ASN A 41 -9.40 24.94 2.98
N ILE A 42 -8.26 24.33 2.64
CA ILE A 42 -8.05 23.75 1.31
C ILE A 42 -8.76 22.40 1.13
N ALA A 43 -9.17 21.73 2.21
CA ALA A 43 -9.89 20.46 2.21
C ALA A 43 -11.37 20.64 1.84
N THR A 44 -11.62 21.07 0.61
CA THR A 44 -12.98 21.35 0.11
C THR A 44 -13.71 20.07 -0.29
N GLU A 45 -15.04 20.15 -0.43
CA GLU A 45 -15.87 19.05 -0.94
C GLU A 45 -15.38 18.51 -2.29
N ASN A 46 -14.88 19.39 -3.17
CA ASN A 46 -14.34 18.99 -4.47
C ASN A 46 -13.09 18.10 -4.34
N ILE A 47 -12.26 18.31 -3.31
CA ILE A 47 -11.10 17.45 -3.02
C ILE A 47 -11.57 16.07 -2.58
N PHE A 48 -12.58 15.99 -1.71
CA PHE A 48 -13.12 14.71 -1.29
C PHE A 48 -13.79 13.98 -2.45
N LYS A 49 -14.56 14.67 -3.30
CA LYS A 49 -15.14 14.10 -4.53
C LYS A 49 -14.05 13.55 -5.45
N TRP A 50 -13.01 14.33 -5.71
CA TRP A 50 -11.84 13.89 -6.50
C TRP A 50 -11.22 12.64 -5.90
N ALA A 51 -10.92 12.64 -4.59
CA ALA A 51 -10.23 11.54 -3.93
C ALA A 51 -11.08 10.26 -3.85
N THR A 52 -12.40 10.38 -3.65
CA THR A 52 -13.32 9.24 -3.66
C THR A 52 -13.62 8.71 -5.05
N ASN A 53 -13.33 9.46 -6.12
CA ASN A 53 -13.41 8.97 -7.50
C ASN A 53 -12.14 8.18 -7.91
N GLU A 54 -11.40 7.70 -6.92
CA GLU A 54 -10.23 6.84 -7.06
C GLU A 54 -9.19 7.36 -8.09
N PRO A 55 -8.59 8.54 -7.85
CA PRO A 55 -7.62 9.11 -8.76
C PRO A 55 -6.40 8.20 -8.88
N LYS A 56 -5.69 8.32 -10.00
CA LYS A 56 -4.60 7.41 -10.38
C LYS A 56 -3.53 7.28 -9.28
N ILE A 57 -3.18 8.38 -8.61
CA ILE A 57 -2.23 8.40 -7.49
C ILE A 57 -2.67 7.54 -6.29
N LEU A 58 -3.95 7.55 -5.93
CA LEU A 58 -4.48 6.77 -4.81
C LEU A 58 -4.61 5.28 -5.17
N LYS A 59 -5.01 4.98 -6.41
CA LYS A 59 -4.99 3.60 -6.95
C LYS A 59 -3.58 3.03 -6.93
N ALA A 60 -2.63 3.77 -7.48
CA ALA A 60 -1.24 3.36 -7.56
C ALA A 60 -0.63 3.13 -6.17
N GLY A 61 -0.86 4.06 -5.23
CA GLY A 61 -0.40 3.89 -3.85
C GLY A 61 -1.03 2.68 -3.14
N SER A 62 -2.31 2.42 -3.38
CA SER A 62 -2.99 1.23 -2.82
C SER A 62 -2.40 -0.08 -3.36
N VAL A 63 -2.08 -0.13 -4.66
CA VAL A 63 -1.40 -1.28 -5.29
C VAL A 63 0.01 -1.45 -4.75
N ILE A 64 0.80 -0.38 -4.68
CA ILE A 64 2.17 -0.42 -4.14
C ILE A 64 2.15 -0.99 -2.73
N TYR A 65 1.31 -0.43 -1.85
CA TYR A 65 1.22 -0.87 -0.47
C TYR A 65 0.85 -2.35 -0.37
N ARG A 66 -0.24 -2.76 -1.03
CA ARG A 66 -0.73 -4.13 -0.99
C ARG A 66 0.34 -5.12 -1.44
N LEU A 67 1.02 -4.85 -2.56
CA LEU A 67 2.02 -5.77 -3.10
C LEU A 67 3.28 -5.86 -2.24
N ILE A 68 3.71 -4.74 -1.64
CA ILE A 68 4.86 -4.73 -0.73
C ILE A 68 4.53 -5.50 0.55
N ASP A 69 3.36 -5.25 1.15
CA ASP A 69 2.85 -5.98 2.32
C ASP A 69 2.78 -7.48 2.03
N ASP A 70 2.16 -7.87 0.91
CA ASP A 70 2.04 -9.27 0.50
C ASP A 70 3.40 -9.96 0.30
N ILE A 71 4.46 -9.26 -0.12
CA ILE A 71 5.80 -9.85 -0.23
C ILE A 71 6.40 -10.06 1.16
N MET A 72 6.35 -9.04 2.01
CA MET A 72 7.12 -8.95 3.24
C MET A 72 6.46 -9.68 4.41
N SER A 73 5.13 -9.74 4.40
CA SER A 73 4.31 -10.39 5.44
C SER A 73 4.00 -11.85 5.11
N ASN A 74 4.20 -12.29 3.84
CA ASN A 74 3.78 -13.59 3.31
C ASN A 74 4.05 -14.76 4.25
N GLU A 75 5.31 -14.96 4.65
CA GLU A 75 5.70 -16.14 5.43
C GLU A 75 5.02 -16.18 6.80
N PHE A 76 4.91 -15.03 7.46
CA PHE A 76 4.25 -14.92 8.75
C PHE A 76 2.75 -15.19 8.63
N GLU A 77 2.12 -14.61 7.62
CA GLU A 77 0.69 -14.76 7.37
C GLU A 77 0.30 -16.20 7.00
N GLN A 78 1.06 -16.84 6.10
CA GLN A 78 0.77 -18.22 5.71
C GLN A 78 0.98 -19.20 6.89
N LYS A 79 1.93 -18.95 7.80
CA LYS A 79 2.11 -19.76 9.02
C LYS A 79 0.91 -19.74 9.97
N ARG A 80 0.17 -18.62 10.04
CA ARG A 80 -0.96 -18.44 10.97
C ARG A 80 -2.34 -18.69 10.34
N LYS A 81 -2.39 -19.30 9.14
CA LYS A 81 -3.59 -19.49 8.32
C LYS A 81 -4.26 -18.15 7.96
N HIS A 82 -3.82 -17.56 6.86
CA HIS A 82 -4.37 -16.32 6.30
C HIS A 82 -4.97 -16.55 4.91
N VAL A 83 -5.69 -15.57 4.38
CA VAL A 83 -6.16 -15.61 2.98
C VAL A 83 -4.95 -15.69 2.03
N SER A 84 -5.14 -16.28 0.84
CA SER A 84 -4.12 -16.25 -0.21
C SER A 84 -3.71 -14.80 -0.51
N SER A 85 -2.42 -14.51 -0.44
CA SER A 85 -1.87 -13.21 -0.86
C SER A 85 -1.78 -13.15 -2.39
N PHE A 86 -1.33 -12.03 -2.95
CA PHE A 86 -1.03 -11.94 -4.38
C PHE A 86 -0.11 -13.08 -4.83
N LEU A 87 0.89 -13.48 -4.03
CA LEU A 87 1.85 -14.51 -4.41
C LEU A 87 1.16 -15.86 -4.65
N GLU A 88 0.31 -16.30 -3.72
CA GLU A 88 -0.44 -17.54 -3.90
C GLU A 88 -1.45 -17.43 -5.04
N CYS A 89 -2.14 -16.28 -5.19
CA CYS A 89 -3.09 -16.09 -6.29
C CYS A 89 -2.40 -16.18 -7.65
N TYR A 90 -1.23 -15.56 -7.80
CA TYR A 90 -0.43 -15.58 -9.02
C TYR A 90 0.07 -16.99 -9.35
N MET A 91 0.68 -17.67 -8.38
CA MET A 91 1.18 -19.03 -8.56
C MET A 91 0.05 -20.01 -8.92
N ASN A 92 -1.11 -19.89 -8.27
CA ASN A 92 -2.26 -20.75 -8.55
C ASN A 92 -2.88 -20.47 -9.94
N GLN A 93 -2.96 -19.20 -10.37
CA GLN A 93 -3.59 -18.83 -11.63
C GLN A 93 -2.71 -19.15 -12.85
N TYR A 94 -1.40 -18.93 -12.75
CA TYR A 94 -0.48 -19.05 -13.88
C TYR A 94 0.41 -20.30 -13.84
N GLY A 95 0.41 -21.06 -12.73
CA GLY A 95 1.27 -22.23 -12.57
C GLY A 95 2.76 -21.88 -12.43
N GLU A 96 3.06 -20.64 -12.06
CA GLU A 96 4.41 -20.07 -12.00
C GLU A 96 5.05 -20.20 -10.61
N SER A 97 6.36 -19.96 -10.53
CA SER A 97 7.09 -20.01 -9.26
C SER A 97 6.81 -18.81 -8.35
N ARG A 98 7.19 -18.93 -7.07
CA ARG A 98 7.11 -17.82 -6.11
C ARG A 98 8.02 -16.66 -6.52
N GLU A 99 9.19 -16.95 -7.07
CA GLU A 99 10.13 -15.95 -7.58
C GLU A 99 9.54 -15.17 -8.75
N ALA A 100 8.83 -15.86 -9.65
CA ALA A 100 8.11 -15.22 -10.75
C ALA A 100 6.98 -14.31 -10.22
N ALA A 101 6.24 -14.76 -9.21
CA ALA A 101 5.21 -13.94 -8.55
C ALA A 101 5.80 -12.68 -7.90
N ILE A 102 6.93 -12.79 -7.18
CA ILE A 102 7.63 -11.64 -6.60
C ILE A 102 8.14 -10.70 -7.70
N HIS A 103 8.65 -11.23 -8.80
CA HIS A 103 9.08 -10.43 -9.93
C HIS A 103 7.92 -9.62 -10.52
N GLU A 104 6.75 -10.23 -10.71
CA GLU A 104 5.55 -9.54 -11.17
C GLU A 104 5.08 -8.48 -10.16
N CYS A 105 5.10 -8.76 -8.85
CA CYS A 105 4.82 -7.75 -7.83
C CYS A 105 5.73 -6.53 -7.99
N ARG A 106 7.05 -6.74 -8.09
CA ARG A 106 8.04 -5.67 -8.23
C ARG A 106 7.83 -4.85 -9.50
N LYS A 107 7.45 -5.49 -10.60
CA LYS A 107 7.09 -4.81 -11.84
C LYS A 107 5.85 -3.93 -11.68
N ARG A 108 4.79 -4.43 -11.04
CA ARG A 108 3.57 -3.66 -10.75
C ARG A 108 3.84 -2.50 -9.78
N ILE A 109 4.67 -2.72 -8.75
CA ILE A 109 5.14 -1.66 -7.84
C ILE A 109 5.89 -0.56 -8.61
N ALA A 110 6.83 -0.94 -9.47
CA ALA A 110 7.58 0.02 -10.28
C ALA A 110 6.67 0.83 -11.22
N ASN A 111 5.62 0.22 -11.77
CA ASN A 111 4.61 0.93 -12.55
C ASN A 111 3.76 1.87 -11.69
N GLY A 112 3.35 1.42 -10.50
CA GLY A 112 2.66 2.28 -9.54
C GLY A 112 3.48 3.54 -9.18
N TRP A 113 4.80 3.41 -9.02
CA TRP A 113 5.66 4.57 -8.77
C TRP A 113 5.69 5.54 -9.95
N LYS A 114 5.70 5.03 -11.20
CA LYS A 114 5.60 5.89 -12.39
C LYS A 114 4.27 6.64 -12.42
N ASP A 115 3.18 5.97 -12.08
CA ASP A 115 1.84 6.56 -12.05
C ASP A 115 1.71 7.65 -10.97
N ILE A 116 2.28 7.42 -9.77
CA ILE A 116 2.35 8.44 -8.72
C ILE A 116 3.17 9.65 -9.19
N ASN A 117 4.32 9.41 -9.81
CA ASN A 117 5.19 10.47 -10.30
C ASN A 117 4.51 11.31 -11.39
N GLU A 118 3.84 10.66 -12.34
CA GLU A 118 3.10 11.34 -13.41
C GLU A 118 2.03 12.28 -12.85
N GLU A 119 1.24 11.84 -11.87
CA GLU A 119 0.19 12.67 -11.24
C GLU A 119 0.76 13.87 -10.46
N CYS A 120 2.05 13.85 -10.11
CA CYS A 120 2.75 14.95 -9.47
C CYS A 120 3.39 15.95 -10.45
N LEU A 121 3.35 15.67 -11.77
CA LEU A 121 3.87 16.57 -12.81
C LEU A 121 2.81 17.58 -13.25
N MET A 122 3.26 18.71 -13.80
CA MET A 122 2.37 19.73 -14.35
C MET A 122 1.80 19.28 -15.70
N PRO A 123 0.52 19.58 -16.01
CA PRO A 123 -0.45 20.30 -15.17
C PRO A 123 -1.06 19.41 -14.06
N ILE A 124 -1.22 19.96 -12.85
CA ILE A 124 -1.84 19.25 -11.72
C ILE A 124 -3.35 19.54 -11.64
N ASN A 125 -4.13 18.49 -11.35
CA ASN A 125 -5.60 18.58 -11.27
C ASN A 125 -6.12 19.04 -9.90
N VAL A 126 -5.30 18.92 -8.85
CA VAL A 126 -5.62 19.30 -7.47
C VAL A 126 -4.42 20.00 -6.81
N PRO A 127 -4.62 20.73 -5.70
CA PRO A 127 -3.52 21.36 -4.98
C PRO A 127 -2.45 20.34 -4.57
N MET A 128 -1.19 20.69 -4.85
CA MET A 128 0.00 19.89 -4.56
C MET A 128 0.06 19.30 -3.13
N PRO A 129 -0.41 19.98 -2.06
CA PRO A 129 -0.44 19.38 -0.72
C PRO A 129 -1.16 18.02 -0.64
N PHE A 130 -2.26 17.82 -1.38
CA PHE A 130 -3.00 16.56 -1.39
C PHE A 130 -2.22 15.45 -2.09
N LEU A 131 -1.61 15.78 -3.24
CA LEU A 131 -0.73 14.86 -3.97
C LEU A 131 0.48 14.46 -3.12
N LYS A 132 1.11 15.43 -2.44
CA LYS A 132 2.22 15.18 -1.51
C LYS A 132 1.81 14.32 -0.33
N CYS A 133 0.62 14.51 0.22
CA CYS A 133 0.12 13.68 1.32
C CYS A 133 -0.03 12.21 0.87
N ALA A 134 -0.61 11.96 -0.31
CA ALA A 134 -0.66 10.62 -0.88
C ALA A 134 0.75 10.08 -1.16
N PHE A 135 1.60 10.82 -1.87
CA PHE A 135 2.98 10.43 -2.17
C PHE A 135 3.78 10.06 -0.91
N ASN A 136 3.73 10.90 0.13
CA ASN A 136 4.45 10.67 1.38
C ASN A 136 3.95 9.42 2.11
N LEU A 137 2.66 9.08 2.00
CA LEU A 137 2.14 7.83 2.55
C LEU A 137 2.75 6.61 1.82
N ALA A 138 2.87 6.65 0.50
CA ALA A 138 3.56 5.59 -0.25
C ALA A 138 5.04 5.48 0.17
N CYS A 139 5.75 6.60 0.32
CA CYS A 139 7.14 6.61 0.79
C CYS A 139 7.27 6.05 2.21
N PHE A 140 6.35 6.42 3.11
CA PHE A 140 6.29 5.90 4.46
C PHE A 140 6.17 4.37 4.45
N LEU A 141 5.26 3.82 3.64
CA LEU A 141 5.06 2.38 3.55
C LEU A 141 6.27 1.66 2.94
N ASP A 142 6.90 2.24 1.93
CA ASP A 142 8.15 1.71 1.36
C ASP A 142 9.27 1.61 2.42
N VAL A 143 9.41 2.61 3.29
CA VAL A 143 10.36 2.56 4.42
C VAL A 143 9.98 1.49 5.43
N PHE A 144 8.69 1.37 5.77
CA PHE A 144 8.22 0.43 6.79
C PHE A 144 8.37 -1.03 6.35
N TYR A 145 8.30 -1.29 5.05
CA TYR A 145 8.39 -2.63 4.50
C TYR A 145 9.70 -2.92 3.74
N LYS A 146 10.69 -2.02 3.80
CA LYS A 146 11.89 -2.06 2.96
C LYS A 146 12.64 -3.41 2.96
N GLU A 147 12.81 -3.99 4.15
CA GLU A 147 13.58 -5.25 4.33
C GLU A 147 12.75 -6.38 4.93
N LYS A 148 11.70 -6.02 5.67
CA LYS A 148 10.80 -6.91 6.39
C LYS A 148 9.54 -6.14 6.74
N ASP A 149 8.50 -6.85 7.19
CA ASP A 149 7.33 -6.25 7.79
C ASP A 149 7.68 -5.62 9.17
N ASN A 150 8.17 -4.38 9.15
CA ASN A 150 8.46 -3.62 10.37
C ASN A 150 7.19 -3.02 10.99
N PHE A 151 6.04 -3.07 10.30
CA PHE A 151 4.78 -2.59 10.85
C PHE A 151 4.28 -3.56 11.92
N THR A 152 4.20 -4.85 11.60
CA THR A 152 3.87 -5.90 12.58
C THR A 152 5.03 -6.18 13.53
N HIS A 153 6.26 -6.18 13.02
CA HIS A 153 7.47 -6.54 13.79
C HIS A 153 8.38 -5.31 14.00
N SER A 154 7.89 -4.34 14.77
CA SER A 154 8.51 -3.03 15.00
C SER A 154 9.85 -3.02 15.78
N GLY A 155 10.38 -4.20 16.11
CA GLY A 155 11.71 -4.34 16.67
C GLY A 155 12.84 -4.03 15.67
N GLY A 156 14.02 -3.69 16.18
CA GLY A 156 15.21 -3.43 15.36
C GLY A 156 15.16 -2.05 14.71
N LEU A 157 15.12 -1.99 13.38
CA LEU A 157 15.23 -0.75 12.61
C LEU A 157 14.12 0.24 12.96
N MET A 158 12.86 -0.19 13.03
CA MET A 158 11.73 0.71 13.30
C MET A 158 11.83 1.37 14.67
N LYS A 159 12.07 0.59 15.72
CA LYS A 159 12.29 1.13 17.07
C LYS A 159 13.42 2.15 17.11
N LYS A 160 14.54 1.89 16.41
CA LYS A 160 15.67 2.83 16.30
C LYS A 160 15.26 4.11 15.56
N SER A 161 14.56 4.00 14.43
CA SER A 161 14.09 5.16 13.66
C SER A 161 13.13 6.03 14.50
N ILE A 162 12.19 5.41 15.23
CA ILE A 162 11.29 6.13 16.14
C ILE A 162 12.07 6.85 17.24
N GLN A 163 13.06 6.19 17.85
CA GLN A 163 13.93 6.81 18.85
C GLN A 163 14.64 8.04 18.29
N THR A 164 15.32 7.90 17.15
CA THR A 164 16.09 8.98 16.53
C THR A 164 15.21 10.14 16.06
N ILE A 165 13.99 9.89 15.59
CA ILE A 165 13.13 10.93 15.01
C ILE A 165 12.27 11.63 16.07
N LEU A 166 11.78 10.91 17.08
CA LEU A 166 10.74 11.39 17.99
C LEU A 166 11.17 11.48 19.47
N ILE A 167 12.29 10.88 19.85
CA ILE A 167 12.72 10.79 21.26
C ILE A 167 14.04 11.52 21.48
N ASP A 168 15.05 11.21 20.67
CA ASP A 168 16.40 11.73 20.84
C ASP A 168 16.52 13.12 20.18
N PRO A 169 16.83 14.18 20.93
CA PRO A 169 17.02 15.50 20.35
C PRO A 169 18.31 15.54 19.52
N VAL A 170 18.30 16.32 18.44
CA VAL A 170 19.53 16.63 17.70
C VAL A 170 20.41 17.51 18.61
N PRO A 171 21.67 17.11 18.89
CA PRO A 171 22.58 17.95 19.66
C PRO A 171 22.75 19.32 19.00
N ILE A 172 22.67 20.38 19.81
CA ILE A 172 22.88 21.77 19.39
C ILE A 172 24.36 22.11 19.51
#